data_AF-A0A6V7JLS0-F1
#
_entry.id   AF-A0A6V7JLS0-F1
#
_cell.length_a   1.000
_cell.length_b   1.000
_cell.length_c   1.000
_cell.angle_alpha   90.00
_cell.angle_beta   90.00
_cell.angle_gamma   90.00
#
_symmetry.space_group_name_H-M   'P 1'
#
loop_
_entity.id
_entity.type
_entity.pdbx_description
1 polymer ?
#
loop_
_entity_poly.entity_id
_entity_poly.type
_entity_poly.pdbx_seq_one_letter_code
_entity_poly.pdbx_strand_id
1 'polypeptide(L)'
;EFDNLGFNYQWHDGILAMMLTPPQVDGEKTMHFYSMTSVHQFRVPTSLLKNQTALEAPLSFKQFQVDGYRGANTQATIGVFDPNHDIIYYALLMKNGVACWDIHKRLSPYSF
;
A
#
# COMPACT_ATOMS: atom_id res chain seq x y z
N GLU A 1 -13.99 0.20 13.25
CA GLU A 1 -14.10 -0.81 14.33
C GLU A 1 -13.46 -2.09 13.83
N PHE A 2 -12.59 -2.68 14.65
CA PHE A 2 -11.85 -3.90 14.34
C PHE A 2 -12.30 -4.97 15.33
N ASP A 3 -12.96 -6.00 14.85
CA ASP A 3 -13.27 -7.20 15.65
C ASP A 3 -12.31 -8.31 15.26
N ASN A 4 -11.38 -8.62 16.16
CA ASN A 4 -10.40 -9.68 15.97
C ASN A 4 -10.38 -10.60 17.20
N LEU A 5 -10.59 -11.90 17.00
CA LEU A 5 -10.49 -12.92 18.04
C LEU A 5 -11.35 -12.62 19.29
N GLY A 6 -12.50 -11.96 19.11
CA GLY A 6 -13.43 -11.61 20.20
C GLY A 6 -13.09 -10.31 20.93
N PHE A 7 -12.10 -9.56 20.44
CA PHE A 7 -11.74 -8.24 20.96
C PHE A 7 -12.10 -7.14 19.96
N ASN A 8 -12.73 -6.08 20.47
CA ASN A 8 -13.10 -4.91 19.69
C ASN A 8 -12.15 -3.75 19.95
N TYR A 9 -11.57 -3.21 18.86
CA TYR A 9 -10.64 -2.09 18.91
C TYR A 9 -11.05 -0.99 17.93
N GLN A 10 -10.69 0.24 18.27
CA GLN A 10 -10.76 1.38 17.36
C GLN A 10 -9.35 1.95 17.22
N TRP A 11 -8.74 1.72 16.06
CA TRP A 11 -7.49 2.38 15.67
C TRP A 11 -7.82 3.42 14.60
N HIS A 12 -7.18 4.58 14.71
CA HIS A 12 -7.31 5.68 13.76
C HIS A 12 -5.99 5.93 13.03
N ASP A 13 -5.18 4.88 12.89
CA ASP A 13 -3.86 4.98 12.30
C ASP A 13 -3.95 5.26 10.80
N GLY A 14 -3.19 6.28 10.40
CA GLY A 14 -3.00 6.71 9.02
C GLY A 14 -2.05 5.78 8.27
N ILE A 15 -1.12 6.35 7.50
CA ILE A 15 -0.10 5.57 6.76
C ILE A 15 0.71 4.72 7.75
N LEU A 16 0.77 3.42 7.50
CA LEU A 16 1.48 2.47 8.38
C LEU A 16 2.58 1.71 7.64
N ALA A 17 2.34 1.30 6.39
CA ALA A 17 3.31 0.52 5.62
C ALA A 17 3.74 1.28 4.37
N MET A 18 5.04 1.25 4.11
CA MET A 18 5.69 1.77 2.91
C MET A 18 6.66 0.73 2.37
N MET A 19 6.59 0.45 1.08
CA MET A 19 7.34 -0.60 0.40
C MET A 19 7.93 -0.02 -0.89
N LEU A 20 9.21 -0.26 -1.13
CA LEU A 20 9.91 0.25 -2.31
C LEU A 20 10.13 -0.86 -3.33
N THR A 21 9.84 -0.56 -4.60
CA THR A 21 10.27 -1.41 -5.71
C THR A 21 11.79 -1.33 -5.90
N PRO A 22 12.39 -2.28 -6.62
CA PRO A 22 13.68 -2.08 -7.28
C PRO A 22 13.70 -0.80 -8.11
N PRO A 23 14.90 -0.22 -8.35
CA PRO A 23 15.04 0.86 -9.30
C PRO A 23 14.71 0.38 -10.72
N GLN A 24 13.99 1.20 -11.47
CA GLN A 24 13.78 1.05 -12.91
C GLN A 24 15.06 1.39 -13.69
N VAL A 25 15.03 1.28 -15.02
CA VAL A 25 16.19 1.53 -15.90
C VAL A 25 16.75 2.95 -15.73
N ASP A 26 15.90 3.93 -15.44
CA ASP A 26 16.27 5.33 -15.18
C ASP A 26 16.68 5.60 -13.72
N GLY A 27 16.67 4.58 -12.86
CA GLY A 27 16.94 4.68 -11.43
C GLY A 27 15.74 5.08 -10.57
N GLU A 28 14.56 5.32 -11.16
CA GLU A 28 13.34 5.65 -10.41
C GLU A 28 12.86 4.46 -9.59
N LYS A 29 12.34 4.74 -8.39
CA LYS A 29 11.66 3.74 -7.56
C LYS A 29 10.21 4.14 -7.37
N THR A 30 9.34 3.15 -7.26
CA THR A 30 7.96 3.36 -6.85
C THR A 30 7.82 3.00 -5.39
N MET A 31 7.23 3.91 -4.60
CA MET A 31 6.84 3.62 -3.22
C MET A 31 5.37 3.23 -3.21
N HIS A 32 5.09 1.97 -2.88
CA HIS A 32 3.76 1.50 -2.54
C HIS A 32 3.50 1.76 -1.06
N PHE A 33 2.30 2.19 -0.70
CA PHE A 33 1.95 2.44 0.69
C PHE A 33 0.45 2.27 0.94
N TYR A 34 0.09 2.08 2.20
CA TYR A 34 -1.30 2.07 2.63
C TYR A 34 -1.45 2.52 4.08
N SER A 35 -2.67 2.94 4.41
CA SER A 35 -3.08 3.19 5.78
C SER A 35 -3.60 1.92 6.43
N MET A 36 -3.34 1.75 7.73
CA MET A 36 -3.85 0.64 8.52
C MET A 36 -5.37 0.59 8.48
N THR A 37 -6.03 1.74 8.60
CA THR A 37 -7.49 1.86 8.61
C THR A 37 -8.12 1.85 7.21
N SER A 38 -7.31 1.66 6.16
CA SER A 38 -7.75 1.60 4.78
C SER A 38 -7.56 0.21 4.19
N VAL A 39 -8.44 -0.13 3.24
CA VAL A 39 -8.31 -1.31 2.39
C VAL A 39 -7.78 -0.96 0.99
N HIS A 40 -7.45 0.32 0.75
CA HIS A 40 -6.84 0.78 -0.49
C HIS A 40 -5.32 0.60 -0.49
N GLN A 41 -4.79 0.44 -1.69
CA GLN A 41 -3.36 0.44 -1.97
C GLN A 41 -3.04 1.68 -2.81
N PHE A 42 -1.95 2.36 -2.46
CA PHE A 42 -1.49 3.53 -3.17
C PHE A 42 -0.06 3.35 -3.64
N ARG A 43 0.34 4.16 -4.61
CA ARG A 43 1.72 4.29 -5.07
C ARG A 43 2.08 5.73 -5.42
N VAL A 44 3.38 6.03 -5.36
CA VAL A 44 3.94 7.32 -5.76
C VAL A 44 5.39 7.13 -6.24
N PRO A 45 5.85 7.84 -7.30
CA PRO A 45 7.25 7.84 -7.69
C PRO A 45 8.11 8.52 -6.61
N THR A 46 9.29 7.96 -6.32
CA THR A 46 10.16 8.53 -5.28
C THR A 46 10.82 9.84 -5.69
N SER A 47 10.96 10.14 -6.99
CA SER A 47 11.44 11.45 -7.45
C SER A 47 10.58 12.60 -6.95
N LEU A 48 9.26 12.44 -6.90
CA LEU A 48 8.36 13.45 -6.33
C LEU A 48 8.70 13.68 -4.85
N LEU A 49 8.87 12.61 -4.07
CA LEU A 49 9.15 12.68 -2.64
C LEU A 49 10.54 13.28 -2.33
N LYS A 50 11.49 13.15 -3.26
CA LYS A 50 12.84 13.70 -3.15
C LYS A 50 12.93 15.16 -3.61
N ASN A 51 11.90 15.69 -4.26
CA ASN A 51 11.87 17.04 -4.81
C ASN A 51 10.83 17.90 -4.09
N GLN A 52 11.28 18.64 -3.08
CA GLN A 52 10.41 19.48 -2.24
C GLN A 52 9.58 20.48 -3.06
N THR A 53 10.20 21.15 -4.04
CA THR A 53 9.50 22.13 -4.88
C THR A 53 8.39 21.49 -5.70
N ALA A 54 8.62 20.28 -6.24
CA ALA A 54 7.57 19.55 -6.96
C ALA A 54 6.46 19.05 -6.03
N LEU A 55 6.80 18.69 -4.79
CA LEU A 55 5.83 18.23 -3.79
C LEU A 55 4.93 19.38 -3.28
N GLU A 56 5.47 20.60 -3.18
CA GLU A 56 4.72 21.80 -2.78
C GLU A 56 3.90 22.41 -3.92
N ALA A 57 4.14 21.99 -5.16
CA ALA A 57 3.42 22.52 -6.31
C ALA A 57 1.90 22.24 -6.20
N PRO A 58 1.04 23.16 -6.66
CA PRO A 58 -0.38 22.92 -6.73
C PRO A 58 -0.68 21.61 -7.49
N LEU A 59 -1.57 20.79 -6.94
CA LEU A 59 -1.98 19.50 -7.52
C LEU A 59 -0.92 18.38 -7.47
N SER A 60 0.19 18.53 -6.75
CA SER A 60 1.17 17.45 -6.55
C SER A 60 0.52 16.16 -6.01
N PHE A 61 -0.54 16.29 -5.21
CA PHE A 61 -1.35 15.17 -4.71
C PHE A 61 -1.88 14.25 -5.82
N LYS A 62 -2.04 14.73 -7.07
CA LYS A 62 -2.48 13.92 -8.21
C LYS A 62 -1.45 12.87 -8.65
N GLN A 63 -0.19 13.02 -8.24
CA GLN A 63 0.85 12.05 -8.52
C GLN A 63 0.81 10.83 -7.58
N PHE A 64 0.07 10.93 -6.47
CA PHE A 64 -0.26 9.78 -5.64
C PHE A 64 -1.41 9.04 -6.32
N GLN A 65 -1.14 7.81 -6.73
CA GLN A 65 -2.07 6.99 -7.50
C GLN A 65 -2.68 5.92 -6.60
N VAL A 66 -3.94 5.58 -6.88
CA VAL A 66 -4.63 4.45 -6.26
C VAL A 66 -4.43 3.23 -7.15
N ASP A 67 -3.76 2.20 -6.63
CA ASP A 67 -3.59 0.92 -7.34
C ASP A 67 -4.91 0.11 -7.36
N GLY A 68 -5.71 0.27 -6.31
CA GLY A 68 -7.01 -0.36 -6.15
C GLY A 68 -7.37 -0.58 -4.68
N TYR A 69 -8.28 -1.51 -4.42
CA TYR A 69 -8.67 -1.89 -3.07
C TYR A 69 -8.75 -3.41 -2.91
N ARG A 70 -8.33 -3.87 -1.74
CA ARG A 70 -8.14 -5.29 -1.39
C ARG A 70 -9.45 -5.99 -0.98
N GLY A 71 -10.49 -5.23 -0.65
CA GLY A 71 -11.80 -5.73 -0.24
C GLY A 71 -12.10 -5.54 1.25
N ALA A 72 -13.21 -6.10 1.72
CA ALA A 72 -13.62 -5.97 3.11
C ALA A 72 -12.70 -6.76 4.05
N ASN A 73 -12.45 -6.20 5.24
CA ASN A 73 -11.66 -6.84 6.30
C ASN A 73 -10.22 -7.20 5.87
N THR A 74 -9.61 -6.42 4.99
CA THR A 74 -8.22 -6.62 4.50
C THR A 74 -7.28 -5.49 4.94
N GLN A 75 -7.56 -4.88 6.09
CA GLN A 75 -6.62 -4.01 6.78
C GLN A 75 -5.37 -4.82 7.15
N ALA A 76 -4.21 -4.22 6.95
CA ALA A 76 -2.92 -4.88 7.12
C ALA A 76 -2.01 -4.07 8.04
N THR A 77 -1.20 -4.75 8.85
CA THR A 77 -0.28 -4.11 9.79
C THR A 77 1.09 -3.85 9.17
N ILE A 78 1.56 -4.75 8.32
CA ILE A 78 2.85 -4.64 7.63
C ILE A 78 2.72 -5.20 6.22
N GLY A 79 3.53 -4.66 5.32
CA GLY A 79 3.65 -5.12 3.95
C GLY A 79 5.12 -5.17 3.54
N VAL A 80 5.47 -6.16 2.72
CA VAL A 80 6.84 -6.39 2.24
C VAL A 80 6.82 -6.60 0.73
N PHE A 81 7.70 -5.92 0.01
CA PHE A 81 7.90 -6.10 -1.42
C PHE A 81 8.93 -7.19 -1.69
N ASP A 82 8.59 -8.15 -2.54
CA ASP A 82 9.51 -9.16 -3.07
C ASP A 82 10.02 -8.71 -4.44
N PRO A 83 11.29 -8.29 -4.55
CA PRO A 83 11.86 -7.77 -5.79
C PRO A 83 12.08 -8.83 -6.87
N ASN A 84 12.02 -10.12 -6.55
CA ASN A 84 12.25 -11.18 -7.54
C ASN A 84 10.98 -11.54 -8.32
N HIS A 85 9.82 -11.27 -7.75
CA HIS A 85 8.52 -11.66 -8.32
C HIS A 85 7.55 -10.47 -8.49
N ASP A 86 7.96 -9.27 -8.06
CA ASP A 86 7.12 -8.07 -8.02
C ASP A 86 5.81 -8.27 -7.24
N ILE A 87 5.91 -8.99 -6.11
CA ILE A 87 4.79 -9.31 -5.23
C ILE A 87 4.87 -8.49 -3.94
N ILE A 88 3.75 -7.93 -3.51
CA ILE A 88 3.57 -7.39 -2.17
C ILE A 88 2.89 -8.43 -1.30
N TYR A 89 3.50 -8.79 -0.18
CA TYR A 89 2.90 -9.61 0.87
C TYR A 89 2.31 -8.74 1.97
N TYR A 90 1.17 -9.15 2.53
CA TYR A 90 0.41 -8.41 3.54
C TYR A 90 0.13 -9.29 4.76
N ALA A 91 0.38 -8.77 5.96
CA ALA A 91 -0.13 -9.37 7.19
C ALA A 91 -1.53 -8.79 7.49
N LEU A 92 -2.59 -9.56 7.21
CA LEU A 92 -3.97 -9.12 7.34
C LEU A 92 -4.47 -9.27 8.78
N LEU A 93 -4.80 -8.13 9.39
CA LEU A 93 -5.26 -8.09 10.77
C LEU A 93 -6.59 -8.84 10.92
N MET A 94 -7.62 -8.43 10.19
CA MET A 94 -8.98 -8.94 10.41
C MET A 94 -9.21 -10.38 9.94
N LYS A 95 -8.36 -10.87 9.03
CA LYS A 95 -8.45 -12.24 8.51
C LYS A 95 -7.49 -13.22 9.19
N ASN A 96 -6.64 -12.76 10.12
CA ASN A 96 -5.62 -13.58 10.79
C ASN A 96 -4.80 -14.39 9.78
N GLY A 97 -4.31 -13.74 8.73
CA GLY A 97 -3.66 -14.44 7.61
C GLY A 97 -2.69 -13.58 6.82
N VAL A 98 -2.01 -14.24 5.89
CA VAL A 98 -1.10 -13.58 4.94
C VAL A 98 -1.73 -13.65 3.55
N ALA A 99 -1.71 -12.52 2.85
CA ALA A 99 -2.12 -12.43 1.45
C ALA A 99 -0.99 -11.86 0.61
N CYS A 100 -1.11 -11.97 -0.71
CA CYS A 100 -0.13 -11.46 -1.65
C CYS A 100 -0.81 -10.81 -2.85
N TRP A 101 -0.13 -9.86 -3.48
CA TRP A 101 -0.59 -9.21 -4.70
C TRP A 101 0.59 -8.98 -5.64
N ASP A 102 0.45 -9.45 -6.88
CA ASP A 102 1.33 -9.15 -7.99
C ASP A 102 1.01 -7.76 -8.54
N ILE A 103 1.96 -6.81 -8.48
CA ILE A 103 1.72 -5.41 -8.84
C ILE A 103 1.36 -5.20 -10.32
N HIS A 104 1.60 -6.20 -11.17
CA HIS A 104 1.23 -6.19 -12.58
C HIS A 104 -0.23 -6.60 -12.82
N LYS A 105 -0.91 -7.11 -11.79
CA LYS A 105 -2.33 -7.45 -11.84
C LYS A 105 -3.17 -6.32 -11.27
N ARG A 106 -4.34 -6.09 -11.88
CA ARG A 106 -5.33 -5.16 -11.34
C ARG A 106 -5.71 -5.57 -9.92
N LEU A 107 -5.58 -4.64 -8.98
CA LEU A 107 -5.99 -4.87 -7.60
C LEU A 107 -7.50 -4.66 -7.43
N SER A 108 -8.20 -5.71 -7.00
CA SER A 108 -9.63 -5.69 -6.71
C SER A 108 -9.96 -6.77 -5.68
N PRO A 109 -11.15 -6.76 -5.05
CA PRO A 109 -11.56 -7.81 -4.12
C PRO A 109 -11.64 -9.22 -4.71
N TYR A 110 -11.69 -9.35 -6.04
CA TYR A 110 -11.77 -10.64 -6.73
C TYR A 110 -10.40 -11.16 -7.17
N SER A 111 -9.39 -10.29 -7.17
CA SER A 111 -8.01 -10.58 -7.61
C SER A 111 -7.00 -10.47 -6.48
N PHE A 112 -7.47 -10.20 -5.26
CA PHE A 112 -6.70 -10.10 -4.02
C PHE A 112 -6.97 -11.30 -3.11
#